data_AF-A0A0N0S216-F1
#
_entry.id   AF-A0A0N0S216-F1
#
_cell.length_a   1.000
_cell.length_b   1.000
_cell.length_c   1.000
_cell.angle_alpha   90.00
_cell.angle_beta   90.00
_cell.angle_gamma   90.00
#
_symmetry.space_group_name_H-M   'P 1'
#
loop_
_entity.id
_entity.type
_entity.pdbx_description
1 polymer ?
#
loop_
_entity_poly.entity_id
_entity_poly.type
_entity_poly.pdbx_seq_one_letter_code
_entity_poly.pdbx_strand_id
1 'polypeptide(L)'
;MKYRVIKDIKENVYSVTFEVVEQSPEFIEAVSDRGQKVLNVGGKFTKKIIENIITKVPIVDEKGDPVLDDSDNPTFNEVSTPTEREEVLLNIGDSFKYFPKELPFTKSFSKSQYNENVEDVANLYEITLRERIDKLIDELKSDVDNFSGTSEYIR
;
A
#
# COMPACT_ATOMS: atom_id res chain seq x y z
N MET A 1 5.65 -1.04 19.25
CA MET A 1 5.01 0.27 19.02
C MET A 1 3.58 0.09 18.54
N LYS A 2 2.68 0.98 18.99
CA LYS A 2 1.33 1.18 18.46
C LYS A 2 1.19 2.63 18.00
N TYR A 3 0.53 2.83 16.87
CA TYR A 3 0.16 4.14 16.36
C TYR A 3 -1.33 4.13 16.00
N ARG A 4 -1.90 5.33 15.88
CA ARG A 4 -3.27 5.53 15.39
C ARG A 4 -3.24 6.45 14.17
N VAL A 5 -4.28 6.31 13.35
CA VAL A 5 -4.56 7.21 12.24
C VAL A 5 -5.83 7.98 12.56
N ILE A 6 -5.77 9.30 12.46
CA ILE A 6 -6.91 10.20 12.65
C ILE A 6 -7.27 10.79 11.29
N LYS A 7 -8.54 10.67 10.92
CA LYS A 7 -9.11 11.30 9.73
C LYS A 7 -10.04 12.43 10.16
N ASP A 8 -9.88 13.60 9.56
CA ASP A 8 -10.68 14.80 9.82
C ASP A 8 -11.07 15.48 8.51
N ILE A 9 -12.23 16.14 8.50
CA ILE A 9 -12.73 16.90 7.35
C ILE A 9 -13.21 18.26 7.83
N LYS A 10 -12.55 19.32 7.38
CA LYS A 10 -12.92 20.71 7.68
C LYS A 10 -12.91 21.53 6.39
N GLU A 11 -14.03 22.19 6.09
CA GLU A 11 -14.15 23.08 4.92
C GLU A 11 -13.71 22.42 3.59
N ASN A 12 -14.09 21.16 3.35
CA ASN A 12 -13.66 20.35 2.19
C ASN A 12 -12.15 20.08 2.10
N VAL A 13 -11.45 20.15 3.23
CA VAL A 13 -10.07 19.72 3.40
C VAL A 13 -10.05 18.45 4.23
N TYR A 14 -9.64 17.35 3.60
CA TYR A 14 -9.47 16.02 4.20
C TYR A 14 -8.07 15.94 4.78
N SER A 15 -7.94 15.60 6.06
CA SER A 15 -6.66 15.49 6.75
C SER A 15 -6.46 14.10 7.31
N VAL A 16 -5.26 13.55 7.11
CA VAL A 16 -4.81 12.27 7.66
C VAL A 16 -3.63 12.53 8.57
N THR A 17 -3.78 12.19 9.85
CA THR A 17 -2.75 12.35 10.88
C THR A 17 -2.31 10.99 11.39
N PHE A 18 -1.00 10.75 11.42
CA PHE A 18 -0.40 9.57 12.02
C PHE A 18 0.20 9.96 13.37
N GLU A 19 -0.19 9.26 14.45
CA GLU A 19 0.25 9.57 15.81
C GLU A 19 0.71 8.32 16.55
N VAL A 20 1.80 8.43 17.30
CA VAL A 20 2.23 7.36 18.22
C VAL A 20 1.30 7.32 19.41
N VAL A 21 0.77 6.13 19.70
CA VAL A 21 -0.05 5.89 20.90
C VAL A 21 0.82 5.32 22.01
N GLU A 22 1.70 4.38 21.66
CA GLU A 22 2.49 3.65 22.64
C GLU A 22 3.80 3.15 22.01
N GLN A 23 4.91 3.29 22.73
CA GLN A 23 6.18 2.66 22.37
C GLN A 23 6.51 1.64 23.45
N SER A 24 6.62 0.36 23.05
CA SER A 24 7.00 -0.69 23.98
C SER A 24 8.52 -0.63 24.22
N PRO A 25 9.03 -1.06 25.39
CA PRO A 25 10.46 -1.02 25.69
C PRO A 25 11.32 -1.72 24.62
N GLU A 26 10.85 -2.87 24.11
CA GLU A 26 11.56 -3.64 23.08
C GLU A 26 11.70 -2.86 21.77
N PHE A 27 10.70 -2.04 21.46
CA PHE A 27 10.76 -1.18 20.28
C PHE A 27 11.73 -0.01 20.48
N ILE A 28 11.80 0.55 21.68
CA ILE A 28 12.75 1.62 22.00
C ILE A 28 14.18 1.10 21.91
N GLU A 29 14.43 -0.09 22.46
CA GLU A 29 15.71 -0.79 22.37
C GLU A 29 16.09 -1.08 20.91
N ALA A 30 15.16 -1.63 20.13
CA ALA A 30 15.39 -1.88 18.70
C ALA A 30 15.76 -0.62 17.90
N VAL A 31 15.13 0.53 18.20
CA VAL A 31 15.47 1.81 17.56
C VAL A 31 16.83 2.34 18.04
N SER A 32 17.18 2.12 19.31
CA SER A 32 18.48 2.49 19.87
C SER A 32 19.61 1.70 19.21
N ASP A 33 19.44 0.38 19.06
CA ASP A 33 20.47 -0.51 18.55
C ASP A 33 20.66 -0.39 17.04
N ARG A 34 19.56 -0.25 16.28
CA ARG A 34 19.61 -0.24 14.80
C ARG A 34 19.55 1.14 14.18
N GLY A 35 19.41 2.16 15.01
CA GLY A 35 19.23 3.54 14.59
C GLY A 35 17.83 3.84 14.05
N GLN A 36 17.59 5.13 13.86
CA GLN A 36 16.32 5.62 13.33
C GLN A 36 16.16 5.23 11.86
N LYS A 37 14.95 4.80 11.49
CA LYS A 37 14.58 4.53 10.11
C LYS A 37 13.98 5.77 9.46
N VAL A 38 13.99 5.79 8.13
CA VAL A 38 13.43 6.90 7.35
C VAL A 38 12.14 6.41 6.70
N LEU A 39 11.04 7.12 6.96
CA LEU A 39 9.73 6.90 6.36
C LEU A 39 9.55 7.83 5.16
N ASN A 40 9.30 7.27 3.98
CA ASN A 40 8.83 8.06 2.84
C ASN A 40 7.33 8.37 3.01
N VAL A 41 7.01 9.60 3.39
CA VAL A 41 5.64 10.12 3.52
C VAL A 41 5.09 10.70 2.22
N GLY A 42 5.89 10.67 1.16
CA GLY A 42 5.54 11.12 -0.19
C GLY A 42 5.50 9.96 -1.20
N GLY A 43 5.97 10.24 -2.41
CA GLY A 43 6.10 9.26 -3.48
C GLY A 43 4.81 9.04 -4.27
N LYS A 44 4.76 7.88 -4.94
CA LYS A 44 3.60 7.43 -5.71
C LYS A 44 2.65 6.61 -4.85
N PHE A 45 1.36 6.80 -5.12
CA PHE A 45 0.27 6.09 -4.47
C PHE A 45 -0.60 5.50 -5.58
N THR A 46 -0.66 4.17 -5.62
CA THR A 46 -1.33 3.41 -6.67
C THR A 46 -2.52 2.64 -6.11
N LYS A 47 -3.64 2.67 -6.83
CA LYS A 47 -4.79 1.82 -6.58
C LYS A 47 -4.70 0.61 -7.49
N LYS A 48 -4.83 -0.59 -6.92
CA LYS A 48 -5.03 -1.81 -7.68
C LYS A 48 -6.48 -1.90 -8.14
N ILE A 49 -6.67 -2.14 -9.42
CA ILE A 49 -7.97 -2.29 -10.05
C ILE A 49 -8.00 -3.67 -10.70
N ILE A 50 -9.04 -4.45 -10.40
CA ILE A 50 -9.31 -5.73 -11.04
C ILE A 50 -10.39 -5.48 -12.09
N GLU A 51 -10.06 -5.71 -13.35
CA GLU A 51 -10.99 -5.60 -14.47
C GLU A 51 -11.19 -6.97 -15.12
N ASN A 52 -12.43 -7.32 -15.40
CA ASN A 52 -12.77 -8.53 -16.13
C ASN A 52 -12.77 -8.21 -17.62
N ILE A 53 -11.71 -8.61 -18.32
CA ILE A 53 -11.63 -8.44 -19.78
C ILE A 53 -12.30 -9.65 -20.42
N ILE A 54 -13.32 -9.39 -21.24
CA ILE A 54 -13.99 -10.42 -22.03
C ILE A 54 -13.27 -10.57 -23.36
N THR A 55 -12.77 -11.78 -23.63
CA THR A 55 -12.13 -12.13 -24.90
C THR A 55 -12.96 -13.18 -25.63
N LYS A 56 -13.14 -12.98 -26.95
CA LYS A 56 -13.81 -13.96 -27.80
C LYS A 56 -12.79 -14.99 -28.27
N VAL A 57 -12.98 -16.23 -27.84
CA VAL A 57 -12.13 -17.37 -28.22
C VAL A 57 -12.88 -18.20 -29.25
N PRO A 58 -12.31 -18.46 -30.44
CA PRO A 58 -12.98 -19.26 -31.46
C PRO A 58 -13.23 -20.67 -30.97
N ILE A 59 -14.40 -21.21 -31.28
CA ILE A 59 -14.74 -22.61 -31.02
C ILE A 59 -14.23 -23.42 -32.20
N VAL A 60 -13.43 -24.45 -31.92
CA VAL A 60 -12.87 -25.36 -32.94
C VAL A 60 -13.31 -26.80 -32.69
N ASP A 61 -13.40 -27.58 -33.75
CA ASP A 61 -13.67 -29.01 -33.69
C ASP A 61 -12.41 -29.83 -33.32
N GLU A 62 -12.53 -31.17 -33.32
CA GLU A 62 -11.43 -32.08 -32.99
C GLU A 62 -10.23 -32.01 -33.95
N LYS A 63 -10.40 -31.42 -35.14
CA LYS A 63 -9.36 -31.25 -36.16
C LYS A 63 -8.74 -29.86 -36.14
N GLY A 64 -9.31 -28.94 -35.37
CA GLY A 64 -8.88 -27.55 -35.25
C GLY A 64 -9.57 -26.61 -36.24
N ASP A 65 -10.61 -27.07 -36.95
CA ASP A 65 -11.38 -26.22 -37.87
C ASP A 65 -12.46 -25.42 -37.09
N PRO A 66 -12.77 -24.17 -37.49
CA PRO A 66 -13.79 -23.37 -36.79
C PRO A 66 -15.18 -24.00 -36.87
N VAL A 67 -15.88 -24.07 -35.73
CA VAL A 67 -17.29 -24.46 -35.69
C VAL A 67 -18.12 -23.27 -36.20
N LEU A 68 -18.93 -23.50 -37.23
CA LEU A 68 -19.78 -22.49 -37.86
C LEU A 68 -21.22 -22.53 -37.32
N ASP A 69 -21.90 -21.39 -37.36
CA ASP A 69 -23.34 -21.27 -37.08
C ASP A 69 -24.20 -21.59 -38.32
N ASP A 70 -25.52 -21.53 -38.18
CA ASP A 70 -26.49 -21.82 -39.26
C ASP A 70 -26.39 -20.86 -40.47
N SER A 71 -25.60 -19.79 -40.36
CA SER A 71 -25.33 -18.82 -41.42
C SER A 71 -23.89 -18.87 -41.94
N ASP A 72 -23.18 -19.98 -41.70
CA ASP A 72 -21.78 -20.21 -42.08
C ASP A 72 -20.77 -19.22 -41.45
N ASN A 73 -21.09 -18.61 -40.30
CA ASN A 73 -20.15 -17.73 -39.58
C ASN A 73 -19.44 -18.47 -38.43
N PRO A 74 -18.16 -18.19 -38.13
CA PRO A 74 -17.45 -18.77 -36.99
C PRO A 74 -18.12 -18.46 -35.65
N THR A 75 -18.18 -19.46 -34.78
CA THR A 75 -18.70 -19.34 -33.41
C THR A 75 -17.58 -19.07 -32.40
N PHE A 76 -17.92 -18.40 -31.30
CA PHE A 76 -16.97 -17.97 -30.27
C PHE A 76 -17.52 -18.22 -28.87
N ASN A 77 -16.64 -18.60 -27.94
CA ASN A 77 -16.90 -18.53 -26.51
C ASN A 77 -16.41 -17.20 -25.95
N GLU A 78 -17.15 -16.64 -25.00
CA GLU A 78 -16.70 -15.50 -24.21
C GLU A 78 -15.94 -15.99 -22.98
N VAL A 79 -14.65 -15.66 -22.91
CA VAL A 79 -13.80 -15.98 -21.77
C VAL A 79 -13.56 -14.68 -21.00
N SER A 80 -13.98 -14.66 -19.73
CA SER A 80 -13.72 -13.56 -18.80
C SER A 80 -12.42 -13.83 -18.05
N THR A 81 -11.42 -12.98 -18.24
CA THR A 81 -10.14 -13.06 -17.53
C THR A 81 -9.99 -11.87 -16.58
N PRO A 82 -9.90 -12.09 -15.26
CA PRO A 82 -9.59 -11.03 -14.31
C PRO A 82 -8.15 -10.56 -14.55
N THR A 83 -8.00 -9.28 -14.85
CA THR A 83 -6.72 -8.63 -15.12
C THR A 83 -6.50 -7.55 -14.08
N GLU A 84 -5.34 -7.58 -13.43
CA GLU A 84 -4.93 -6.53 -12.49
C GLU A 84 -4.24 -5.40 -13.26
N ARG A 85 -4.65 -4.16 -12.98
CA ARG A 85 -3.91 -2.96 -13.39
C ARG A 85 -3.69 -2.03 -12.19
N GLU A 86 -2.63 -1.23 -12.27
CA GLU A 86 -2.33 -0.21 -11.28
C GLU A 86 -2.62 1.18 -11.85
N GLU A 87 -3.35 2.00 -11.10
CA GLU A 87 -3.62 3.39 -11.44
C GLU A 87 -2.99 4.31 -10.40
N VAL A 88 -2.15 5.25 -10.83
CA VAL A 88 -1.54 6.25 -9.93
C VAL A 88 -2.57 7.34 -9.64
N LEU A 89 -3.07 7.41 -8.41
CA LEU A 89 -4.04 8.43 -8.00
C LEU A 89 -3.38 9.65 -7.33
N LEU A 90 -2.17 9.49 -6.81
CA LEU A 90 -1.41 10.58 -6.21
C LEU A 90 0.09 10.42 -6.45
N ASN A 91 0.75 11.51 -6.81
CA ASN A 91 2.20 11.60 -6.89
C ASN A 91 2.64 12.97 -6.35
N ILE A 92 3.20 12.99 -5.14
CA ILE A 92 3.59 14.21 -4.44
C ILE A 92 5.12 14.39 -4.34
N GLY A 93 5.88 13.58 -5.08
CA GLY A 93 7.33 13.51 -4.96
C GLY A 93 7.77 12.88 -3.64
N ASP A 94 9.00 12.38 -3.59
CA ASP A 94 9.51 11.77 -2.36
C ASP A 94 9.68 12.81 -1.26
N SER A 95 9.27 12.42 -0.04
CA SER A 95 9.39 13.26 1.15
C SER A 95 9.61 12.35 2.34
N PHE A 96 10.61 12.67 3.16
CA PHE A 96 11.13 11.74 4.15
C PHE A 96 11.00 12.28 5.57
N LYS A 97 10.72 11.39 6.52
CA LYS A 97 10.58 11.67 7.96
C LYS A 97 11.35 10.65 8.79
N TYR A 98 12.00 11.08 9.87
CA TYR A 98 12.67 10.20 10.83
C TYR A 98 11.63 9.48 11.70
N PHE A 99 11.59 8.16 11.59
CA PHE A 99 10.65 7.31 12.31
C PHE A 99 11.30 6.70 13.57
N PRO A 100 10.62 6.72 14.73
CA PRO A 100 9.30 7.32 15.03
C PRO A 100 9.36 8.80 15.47
N LYS A 101 10.55 9.42 15.46
CA LYS A 101 10.83 10.72 16.11
C LYS A 101 9.99 11.89 15.58
N GLU A 102 9.70 11.92 14.29
CA GLU A 102 8.92 12.99 13.64
C GLU A 102 7.42 12.67 13.56
N LEU A 103 6.92 11.78 14.42
CA LEU A 103 5.50 11.63 14.66
C LEU A 103 5.06 12.51 15.87
N PRO A 104 3.86 13.12 15.82
CA PRO A 104 2.85 12.99 14.79
C PRO A 104 3.12 13.85 13.54
N PHE A 105 2.59 13.43 12.39
CA PHE A 105 2.54 14.26 11.20
C PHE A 105 1.15 14.20 10.54
N THR A 106 0.78 15.30 9.87
CA THR A 106 -0.49 15.43 9.17
C THR A 106 -0.26 15.77 7.70
N LYS A 107 -1.05 15.14 6.82
CA LYS A 107 -1.17 15.55 5.42
C LYS A 107 -2.63 15.91 5.13
N SER A 108 -2.81 17.03 4.45
CA SER A 108 -4.13 17.52 4.06
C SER A 108 -4.31 17.53 2.54
N PHE A 109 -5.52 17.26 2.10
CA PHE A 109 -5.95 17.14 0.71
C PHE A 109 -7.22 17.97 0.53
N SER A 110 -7.19 18.96 -0.36
CA SER A 110 -8.36 19.83 -0.60
C SER A 110 -9.14 19.39 -1.83
N LYS A 111 -10.45 19.62 -1.80
CA LYS A 111 -11.32 19.44 -2.98
C LYS A 111 -10.87 20.31 -4.17
N SER A 112 -10.23 21.46 -3.91
CA SER A 112 -9.66 22.31 -4.96
C SER A 112 -8.46 21.68 -5.69
N GLN A 113 -7.74 20.76 -5.05
CA GLN A 113 -6.60 20.07 -5.64
C GLN A 113 -7.01 18.77 -6.34
N TYR A 114 -7.95 18.04 -5.76
CA TYR A 114 -8.27 16.66 -6.16
C TYR A 114 -9.72 16.45 -6.62
N ASN A 115 -10.50 17.54 -6.74
CA ASN A 115 -11.90 17.50 -7.15
C ASN A 115 -12.72 16.49 -6.33
N GLU A 116 -13.58 15.72 -6.98
CA GLU A 116 -14.43 14.70 -6.34
C GLU A 116 -13.62 13.51 -5.79
N ASN A 117 -12.38 13.31 -6.27
CA ASN A 117 -11.52 12.21 -5.85
C ASN A 117 -10.76 12.47 -4.54
N VAL A 118 -10.96 13.63 -3.89
CA VAL A 118 -10.20 14.04 -2.70
C VAL A 118 -10.28 13.02 -1.56
N GLU A 119 -11.43 12.37 -1.37
CA GLU A 119 -11.61 11.35 -0.34
C GLU A 119 -10.85 10.07 -0.70
N ASP A 120 -10.94 9.61 -1.95
CA ASP A 120 -10.18 8.46 -2.46
C ASP A 120 -8.67 8.68 -2.34
N VAL A 121 -8.21 9.89 -2.64
CA VAL A 121 -6.80 10.29 -2.48
C VAL A 121 -6.37 10.23 -1.01
N ALA A 122 -7.17 10.78 -0.10
CA ALA A 122 -6.87 10.76 1.34
C ALA A 122 -6.85 9.33 1.90
N ASN A 123 -7.81 8.48 1.51
CA ASN A 123 -7.87 7.07 1.91
C ASN A 123 -6.69 6.28 1.34
N LEU A 124 -6.31 6.50 0.07
CA LEU A 124 -5.16 5.84 -0.52
C LEU A 124 -3.84 6.24 0.15
N TYR A 125 -3.71 7.53 0.50
CA TYR A 125 -2.59 8.04 1.28
C TYR A 125 -2.49 7.32 2.62
N GLU A 126 -3.61 7.20 3.35
CA GLU A 126 -3.67 6.45 4.61
C GLU A 126 -3.17 5.02 4.43
N ILE A 127 -3.77 4.26 3.51
CA ILE A 127 -3.49 2.83 3.30
C ILE A 127 -2.00 2.62 3.00
N THR A 128 -1.47 3.40 2.06
CA THR A 128 -0.07 3.27 1.63
C THR A 128 0.90 3.63 2.76
N LEU A 129 0.62 4.69 3.54
CA LEU A 129 1.47 5.06 4.66
C LEU A 129 1.40 4.05 5.81
N ARG A 130 0.22 3.48 6.06
CA ARG A 130 0.03 2.39 7.03
C ARG A 130 0.92 1.20 6.70
N GLU A 131 0.90 0.74 5.46
CA GLU A 131 1.76 -0.37 5.00
C GLU A 131 3.26 -0.06 5.17
N ARG A 132 3.68 1.17 4.84
CA ARG A 132 5.08 1.60 5.01
C ARG A 132 5.50 1.66 6.49
N ILE A 133 4.64 2.18 7.36
CA ILE A 133 4.89 2.24 8.80
C ILE A 133 4.95 0.84 9.39
N ASP A 134 3.99 -0.03 9.05
CA ASP A 134 3.93 -1.40 9.54
C ASP A 134 5.19 -2.17 9.12
N LYS A 135 5.62 -2.03 7.87
CA LYS A 135 6.89 -2.61 7.40
C LYS A 135 8.10 -2.11 8.18
N LEU A 136 8.20 -0.81 8.47
CA LEU A 136 9.30 -0.28 9.28
C LEU A 136 9.27 -0.80 10.72
N ILE A 137 8.08 -0.94 11.30
CA ILE A 137 7.91 -1.53 12.64
C ILE A 137 8.35 -2.99 12.62
N ASP A 138 7.97 -3.74 11.59
CA ASP A 138 8.32 -5.15 11.45
C ASP A 138 9.84 -5.32 11.22
N GLU A 139 10.48 -4.50 10.39
CA GLU A 139 11.95 -4.49 10.22
C GLU A 139 12.68 -4.16 11.55
N LEU A 140 12.12 -3.27 12.37
CA LEU A 140 12.66 -2.98 13.70
C LEU A 140 12.40 -4.14 14.68
N LYS A 141 11.39 -4.97 14.48
CA LYS A 141 11.09 -6.12 15.36
C LYS A 141 11.70 -7.44 14.89
N SER A 142 11.89 -7.65 13.59
CA SER A 142 12.25 -8.94 13.00
C SER A 142 13.67 -9.39 13.35
N ASP A 143 14.59 -8.45 13.55
CA ASP A 143 15.99 -8.78 13.82
C ASP A 143 16.33 -8.70 15.32
N VAL A 144 15.34 -8.82 16.21
CA VAL A 144 15.60 -9.00 17.65
C VAL A 144 16.28 -10.36 17.81
N ASP A 145 17.60 -10.33 17.68
CA ASP A 145 18.46 -11.48 17.84
C ASP A 145 18.26 -12.02 19.27
N ASN A 146 17.96 -13.31 19.41
CA ASN A 146 17.75 -13.97 20.71
C ASN A 146 19.06 -14.12 21.52
N PHE A 147 20.10 -13.36 21.17
CA PHE A 147 21.43 -13.39 21.77
C PHE A 147 21.78 -12.05 22.44
N SER A 148 20.91 -11.52 23.31
CA SER A 148 21.37 -10.55 24.31
C SER A 148 21.74 -11.28 25.60
N GLY A 149 23.06 -11.41 25.86
CA GLY A 149 23.56 -11.72 27.22
C GLY A 149 24.41 -12.99 27.42
N THR A 150 25.00 -13.61 26.41
CA THR A 150 26.05 -14.62 26.67
C THR A 150 27.43 -13.96 26.69
N SER A 151 27.91 -13.64 27.88
CA SER A 151 29.34 -13.45 28.13
C SER A 151 29.96 -14.80 28.50
N GLU A 152 30.77 -15.34 27.59
CA GLU A 152 31.61 -16.50 27.88
C GLU A 152 32.94 -16.02 28.44
N TYR A 153 33.26 -16.42 29.68
CA TYR A 153 34.62 -16.26 30.20
C TYR A 153 35.48 -17.37 29.63
N ILE A 154 36.30 -17.04 28.63
CA ILE A 154 37.34 -17.94 28.13
C ILE A 154 38.45 -18.01 29.18
N ARG A 155 38.75 -19.22 29.65
CA ARG A 155 39.87 -19.50 30.55
C ARG A 155 41.10 -19.94 29.75
#